data_AF-A0A1I5MSI1-F1
#
_entry.id   AF-A0A1I5MSI1-F1
#
_cell.length_a   1.000
_cell.length_b   1.000
_cell.length_c   1.000
_cell.angle_alpha   90.00
_cell.angle_beta   90.00
_cell.angle_gamma   90.00
#
_symmetry.space_group_name_H-M   'P 1'
#
loop_
_entity.id
_entity.type
_entity.pdbx_description
1 polymer ?
#
loop_
_entity_poly.entity_id
_entity_poly.type
_entity_poly.pdbx_seq_one_letter_code
_entity_poly.pdbx_strand_id
1 'polypeptide(L)' 'MNRYVYSYRILSTGETSRYGVPAATQDEADAGICEAIADIEFTEPEDVQDITLDRIIEESDNYYECEGCT' A
#
# COMPACT_ATOMS: atom_id res chain seq x y z
N MET A 1 -6.77 13.29 -0.42
CA MET A 1 -5.56 12.81 0.29
C MET A 1 -4.82 11.89 -0.67
N ASN A 2 -3.49 11.84 -0.67
CA ASN A 2 -2.81 10.98 -1.65
C ASN A 2 -2.82 9.53 -1.16
N ARG A 3 -3.01 8.58 -2.06
CA ARG A 3 -2.90 7.15 -1.75
C ARG A 3 -1.54 6.63 -2.19
N TYR A 4 -0.69 6.31 -1.23
CA TYR A 4 0.65 5.79 -1.45
C TYR A 4 0.58 4.27 -1.48
N VAL A 5 0.96 3.67 -2.60
CA VAL A 5 0.89 2.23 -2.83
C VAL A 5 2.29 1.65 -2.70
N TYR A 6 2.43 0.68 -1.80
CA TYR A 6 3.68 -0.01 -1.51
C TYR A 6 3.58 -1.47 -1.96
N SER A 7 4.68 -1.97 -2.49
CA SER A 7 4.91 -3.40 -2.66
C SER A 7 5.65 -3.92 -1.43
N TYR A 8 5.32 -5.12 -0.98
CA TYR A 8 5.95 -5.76 0.17
C TYR A 8 5.99 -7.27 0.00
N ARG A 9 6.78 -7.93 0.84
CA ARG A 9 6.90 -9.38 0.93
C ARG A 9 6.68 -9.84 2.37
N ILE A 10 5.92 -10.91 2.55
CA ILE A 10 5.78 -11.59 3.83
C ILE A 10 6.77 -12.75 3.89
N LEU A 11 7.66 -12.77 4.88
CA LEU A 11 8.69 -13.80 5.00
C LEU A 11 8.08 -15.18 5.29
N SER A 12 7.14 -15.26 6.23
CA SER A 12 6.50 -16.50 6.65
C SER A 12 5.80 -17.27 5.52
N THR A 13 5.14 -16.57 4.58
CA THR A 13 4.45 -17.21 3.45
C THR A 13 5.26 -17.15 2.15
N GLY A 14 6.24 -16.26 2.07
CA GLY A 14 7.01 -15.95 0.86
C GLY A 14 6.22 -15.16 -0.18
N GLU A 15 4.98 -14.74 0.14
CA GLU A 15 4.09 -14.04 -0.78
C GLU A 15 4.48 -12.57 -0.92
N THR A 16 4.27 -12.04 -2.12
CA THR A 16 4.45 -10.62 -2.44
C THR A 16 3.11 -10.01 -2.77
N SER A 17 2.81 -8.86 -2.17
CA SER A 17 1.52 -8.19 -2.35
C SER A 17 1.71 -6.67 -2.36
N ARG A 18 0.61 -5.95 -2.56
CA ARG A 18 0.59 -4.49 -2.63
C ARG A 18 -0.48 -3.92 -1.72
N TYR A 19 -0.13 -2.89 -0.97
CA TYR A 19 -1.05 -2.21 -0.05
C TYR A 19 -0.98 -0.70 -0.24
N GLY A 20 -2.15 -0.06 -0.20
CA GLY A 20 -2.29 1.38 -0.40
C GLY A 20 -2.79 2.08 0.87
N VAL A 21 -2.02 3.05 1.36
CA VAL A 21 -2.37 3.85 2.54
C VAL A 21 -2.67 5.30 2.14
N PRO A 22 -3.79 5.89 2.61
CA PRO A 22 -4.05 7.32 2.43
C PRO A 22 -3.20 8.14 3.41
N ALA A 23 -2.43 9.11 2.92
CA ALA A 23 -1.64 10.04 3.73
C ALA A 23 -1.55 11.43 3.08
N ALA A 24 -1.22 12.47 3.86
CA ALA A 24 -1.00 13.79 3.29
C ALA A 24 0.40 13.90 2.66
N THR A 25 1.38 13.21 3.24
CA THR A 25 2.77 13.16 2.75
C THR A 25 3.29 11.72 2.69
N GLN A 26 4.35 11.51 1.91
CA GLN A 26 5.00 10.19 1.86
C GLN A 26 5.62 9.82 3.21
N ASP A 27 6.17 10.80 3.95
CA ASP A 27 6.80 10.58 5.26
C ASP A 27 5.81 10.00 6.28
N GLU A 28 4.57 10.52 6.28
CA GLU A 28 3.48 9.97 7.09
C GLU A 28 3.08 8.54 6.67
N ALA A 29 3.07 8.26 5.36
CA ALA A 29 2.77 6.93 4.85
C ALA A 29 3.88 5.94 5.25
N ASP A 30 5.15 6.32 5.06
CA ASP A 30 6.34 5.52 5.38
C ASP A 30 6.42 5.19 6.88
N ALA A 31 6.01 6.13 7.76
CA ALA A 31 6.03 5.92 9.20
C ALA A 31 5.06 4.81 9.69
N GLY A 32 3.93 4.61 9.00
CA GLY A 32 2.88 3.67 9.42
C GLY A 32 2.69 2.45 8.54
N ILE A 33 3.33 2.39 7.36
CA ILE A 33 3.05 1.37 6.35
C ILE A 33 3.37 -0.05 6.83
N CYS A 34 4.46 -0.23 7.57
CA CYS A 34 4.86 -1.55 8.06
C CYS A 34 3.83 -2.13 9.04
N GLU A 35 3.41 -1.33 10.03
CA GLU A 35 2.39 -1.74 11.00
C GLU A 35 1.04 -2.01 10.33
N ALA A 36 0.65 -1.17 9.36
CA ALA A 36 -0.59 -1.35 8.62
C ALA A 36 -0.60 -2.64 7.77
N ILE A 37 0.54 -2.99 7.16
CA ILE A 37 0.68 -4.25 6.41
C ILE A 37 0.67 -5.45 7.38
N ALA A 38 1.35 -5.35 8.52
CA ALA A 38 1.36 -6.42 9.51
C ALA A 38 -0.06 -6.74 10.02
N ASP A 39 -0.85 -5.69 10.31
CA ASP A 39 -2.22 -5.82 10.79
C ASP A 39 -3.15 -6.46 9.73
N ILE A 40 -3.10 -5.99 8.47
CA ILE A 40 -3.98 -6.50 7.40
C ILE A 40 -3.64 -7.94 7.00
N GLU A 41 -2.35 -8.31 7.03
CA GLU A 41 -1.87 -9.64 6.68
C GLU A 41 -1.87 -10.60 7.89
N PHE A 42 -2.33 -10.15 9.06
CA PHE A 42 -2.35 -10.93 10.30
C PHE A 42 -0.98 -11.54 10.64
N THR A 43 0.07 -10.75 10.48
CA THR A 43 1.46 -11.15 10.69
C THR A 43 2.18 -10.17 11.61
N GLU A 44 3.42 -10.49 11.96
CA GLU A 44 4.26 -9.62 12.77
C GLU A 44 4.97 -8.59 11.86
N PRO A 45 5.22 -7.36 12.32
CA PRO A 45 5.92 -6.35 11.50
C PRO A 45 7.33 -6.79 11.10
N GLU A 46 7.95 -7.70 11.86
CA GLU A 46 9.25 -8.29 11.56
C GLU A 46 9.21 -9.25 10.34
N ASP A 47 8.04 -9.81 10.05
CA ASP A 47 7.79 -10.67 8.89
C ASP A 47 7.57 -9.86 7.59
N VAL A 48 7.32 -8.55 7.70
CA VAL A 48 7.12 -7.67 6.54
C VAL A 48 8.47 -7.13 6.05
N GLN A 49 8.84 -7.46 4.83
CA GLN A 49 10.12 -7.08 4.21
C GLN A 49 9.93 -6.48 2.82
N ASP A 50 11.03 -5.95 2.27
CA ASP A 50 11.10 -5.42 0.91
C ASP A 50 10.06 -4.32 0.61
N ILE A 51 9.63 -3.58 1.65
CA ILE A 51 8.64 -2.52 1.52
C ILE A 51 9.20 -1.42 0.63
N THR A 52 8.59 -1.23 -0.52
CA THR A 52 9.03 -0.26 -1.53
C THR A 52 7.82 0.50 -2.08
N LEU A 53 7.91 1.82 -2.14
CA LEU A 53 6.88 2.64 -2.79
C LEU A 53 6.81 2.33 -4.29
N ASP A 54 5.65 1.87 -4.76
CA ASP A 54 5.39 1.54 -6.18
C ASP A 54 4.84 2.75 -6.93
N ARG A 55 3.81 3.41 -6.37
CA ARG A 55 3.15 4.56 -6.99
C ARG A 55 2.39 5.42 -5.99
N ILE A 56 2.15 6.67 -6.37
CA ILE A 56 1.30 7.60 -5.63
C ILE A 56 0.09 7.90 -6.50
N ILE A 57 -1.11 7.70 -5.95
CA ILE A 57 -2.37 8.06 -6.58
C ILE A 57 -2.86 9.34 -5.92
N GLU A 58 -2.77 10.45 -6.64
CA GLU A 58 -3.30 11.73 -6.18
C GLU A 58 -4.83 11.68 -6.26
N GLU A 59 -5.54 12.00 -5.17
CA GLU A 59 -7.00 12.24 -5.18
C GLU A 59 -7.32 13.59 -5.87
N SER A 60 -6.76 13.82 -7.06
CA SER A 60 -7.36 14.75 -8.01
C SER A 60 -8.37 13.97 -8.83
N ASP A 61 -9.61 13.91 -8.32
CA ASP A 61 -10.86 13.75 -9.08
C ASP A 61 -10.81 12.84 -10.33
N ASN A 62 -10.24 11.65 -10.23
CA ASN A 62 -10.38 10.63 -11.28
C ASN A 62 -11.64 9.82 -10.98
N TYR A 63 -12.79 10.46 -11.16
CA TYR A 63 -14.05 9.81 -11.51
C TYR A 63 -13.83 9.11 -12.86
N TYR A 64 -13.24 7.92 -12.83
CA TYR A 64 -13.17 7.09 -14.02
C TYR A 64 -14.54 6.44 -14.18
N GLU A 65 -15.39 7.08 -14.98
CA GLU A 65 -16.53 6.42 -15.59
C GLU A 65 -16.00 5.12 -16.21
N CYS A 66 -16.40 3.99 -15.62
CA CYS A 66 -16.15 2.67 -16.17
C CYS A 66 -17.06 2.50 -17.40
N GLU A 67 -16.83 3.27 -18.45
CA GLU A 67 -17.39 3.02 -19.77
C GLU A 67 -16.52 1.96 -20.44
N GLY A 68 -16.91 0.69 -20.32
CA GLY A 68 -16.18 -0.37 -21.04
C GLY A 68 -16.46 -1.81 -20.62
N CYS A 69 -17.70 -2.18 -20.30
CA CYS A 69 -18.11 -3.56 -20.56
C CYS A 69 -18.59 -3.63 -22.02
N THR A 70 -17.83 -4.32 -22.88
CA THR A 70 -18.33 -4.86 -24.15
C THR A 70 -17.98 -6.33 -24.22
#